data_AF-A0A6I4YPA9-F1
#
_entry.id   AF-A0A6I4YPA9-F1
#
_cell.length_a   1.000
_cell.length_b   1.000
_cell.length_c   1.000
_cell.angle_alpha   90.00
_cell.angle_beta   90.00
_cell.angle_gamma   90.00
#
_symmetry.space_group_name_H-M   'P 1'
#
loop_
_entity.id
_entity.type
_entity.pdbx_description
1 polymer ?
#
loop_
_entity_poly.entity_id
_entity_poly.type
_entity_poly.pdbx_seq_one_letter_code
_entity_poly.pdbx_strand_id
1 'polypeptide(L)'
;MIMLTIAPSRAQNSSPPDGLVGGSFTVTDGRAHDEISEISHLYINDHLAATFRLDLNHSIEHATIALPVGRENVSYSLCGTITITRHGHPETHIVSSDGVLHHPDGHHYEAVGTRNFTDFFLVDEDESDPSADHRNGHSNRCTVSNS
;
A
#
# COMPACT_ATOMS: atom_id res chain seq x y z
N MET A 1 25.53 -8.89 -31.24
CA MET A 1 24.27 -8.14 -31.17
C MET A 1 23.20 -9.11 -30.69
N ILE A 2 22.89 -9.10 -29.39
CA ILE A 2 21.90 -10.00 -28.77
C ILE A 2 20.73 -9.10 -28.35
N MET A 3 19.56 -9.32 -28.94
CA MET A 3 18.31 -8.66 -28.56
C MET A 3 17.74 -9.40 -27.35
N LEU A 4 17.84 -8.81 -26.15
CA LEU A 4 17.06 -9.25 -24.99
C LEU A 4 15.65 -8.67 -25.13
N THR A 5 14.66 -9.51 -25.41
CA THR A 5 13.24 -9.17 -25.28
C THR A 5 12.90 -9.07 -23.80
N ILE A 6 12.62 -7.86 -23.33
CA ILE A 6 12.04 -7.58 -22.02
C ILE A 6 10.56 -7.98 -22.10
N ALA A 7 10.17 -9.00 -21.33
CA ALA A 7 8.76 -9.31 -21.12
C ALA A 7 8.16 -8.25 -20.17
N PRO A 8 6.95 -7.71 -20.44
CA PRO A 8 6.31 -6.81 -19.49
C PRO A 8 5.87 -7.58 -18.24
N SER A 9 6.25 -7.06 -17.07
CA SER A 9 5.70 -7.48 -15.77
C SER A 9 4.18 -7.41 -15.81
N ARG A 10 3.55 -8.52 -15.46
CA ARG A 10 2.11 -8.68 -15.47
C ARG A 10 1.57 -7.99 -14.21
N ALA A 11 1.07 -6.76 -14.34
CA ALA A 11 0.25 -6.13 -13.31
C ALA A 11 -0.90 -7.09 -12.96
N GLN A 12 -0.93 -7.59 -11.73
CA GLN A 12 -2.00 -8.45 -11.25
C GLN A 12 -3.20 -7.55 -10.91
N ASN A 13 -4.05 -7.28 -11.90
CA ASN A 13 -5.39 -6.75 -11.67
C ASN A 13 -6.21 -7.79 -10.91
N SER A 14 -6.35 -7.65 -9.59
CA SER A 14 -7.42 -8.28 -8.83
C SER A 14 -8.74 -7.62 -9.22
N SER A 15 -9.55 -8.31 -10.04
CA SER A 15 -10.92 -7.86 -10.34
C SER A 15 -11.75 -7.77 -9.06
N PRO A 16 -12.49 -6.67 -8.81
CA PRO A 16 -13.39 -6.57 -7.68
C PRO A 16 -14.60 -7.51 -7.87
N PRO A 17 -15.25 -7.94 -6.77
CA PRO A 17 -16.45 -8.76 -6.83
C PRO A 17 -17.63 -7.99 -7.48
N ASP A 18 -18.05 -8.41 -8.68
CA ASP A 18 -19.31 -8.14 -9.41
C ASP A 18 -20.10 -6.84 -9.08
N GLY A 19 -19.42 -5.71 -8.96
CA GLY A 19 -20.01 -4.38 -8.80
C GLY A 19 -19.74 -3.49 -10.00
N LEU A 20 -20.68 -2.61 -10.35
CA LEU A 20 -20.41 -1.53 -11.30
C LEU A 20 -19.24 -0.69 -10.77
N VAL A 21 -18.22 -0.47 -11.59
CA VAL A 21 -17.06 0.37 -11.27
C VAL A 21 -17.44 1.83 -11.55
N GLY A 22 -17.28 2.68 -10.55
CA GLY A 22 -17.64 4.11 -10.62
C GLY A 22 -16.45 5.06 -10.74
N GLY A 23 -15.23 4.54 -10.60
CA GLY A 23 -14.02 5.34 -10.51
C GLY A 23 -12.80 4.49 -10.13
N SER A 24 -11.67 5.14 -9.88
CA SER A 24 -10.45 4.49 -9.38
C SER A 24 -9.50 5.47 -8.72
N PHE A 25 -8.65 4.95 -7.83
CA PHE A 25 -7.54 5.70 -7.25
C PHE A 25 -6.23 4.96 -7.45
N THR A 26 -5.10 5.66 -7.32
CA THR A 26 -3.77 5.05 -7.40
C THR A 26 -3.09 5.09 -6.04
N VAL A 27 -2.35 4.04 -5.72
CA VAL A 27 -1.46 3.98 -4.56
C VAL A 27 -0.05 3.71 -5.04
N THR A 28 0.91 4.45 -4.51
CA THR A 28 2.34 4.25 -4.71
C THR A 28 2.99 3.83 -3.40
N ASP A 29 3.85 2.83 -3.45
CA ASP A 29 4.71 2.45 -2.34
C ASP A 29 6.18 2.52 -2.80
N GLY A 30 7.02 3.10 -1.95
CA GLY A 30 8.39 3.49 -2.29
C GLY A 30 9.37 3.11 -1.19
N ARG A 31 10.45 2.43 -1.57
CA ARG A 31 11.45 1.92 -0.64
C ARG A 31 12.24 3.06 -0.01
N ALA A 32 12.28 3.12 1.33
CA ALA A 32 13.14 4.08 2.03
C ALA A 32 14.64 3.75 1.82
N HIS A 33 15.53 4.72 2.06
CA HIS A 33 16.96 4.54 1.79
C HIS A 33 17.61 3.46 2.67
N ASP A 34 17.20 3.38 3.94
CA ASP A 34 17.68 2.43 4.95
C ASP A 34 16.96 1.08 4.91
N GLU A 35 15.92 0.95 4.10
CA GLU A 35 15.14 -0.26 3.94
C GLU A 35 15.85 -1.27 3.01
N ILE A 36 15.88 -2.54 3.40
CA ILE A 36 16.40 -3.65 2.58
C ILE A 36 15.27 -4.22 1.70
N SER A 37 14.10 -4.45 2.29
CA SER A 37 12.94 -5.00 1.60
C SER A 37 11.64 -4.75 2.35
N GLU A 38 10.54 -4.71 1.60
CA GLU A 38 9.18 -4.63 2.12
C GLU A 38 8.24 -5.57 1.39
N ILE A 39 7.30 -6.14 2.14
CA ILE A 39 6.07 -6.71 1.59
C ILE A 39 4.90 -6.07 2.32
N SER A 40 4.06 -5.36 1.56
CA SER A 40 2.85 -4.73 2.07
C SER A 40 1.59 -5.18 1.33
N HIS A 41 0.47 -5.11 2.03
CA HIS A 41 -0.85 -5.50 1.56
C HIS A 41 -1.83 -4.36 1.85
N LEU A 42 -2.46 -3.86 0.80
CA LEU A 42 -3.56 -2.91 0.91
C LEU A 42 -4.88 -3.66 0.84
N TYR A 43 -5.70 -3.46 1.85
CA TYR A 43 -7.08 -3.94 1.89
C TYR A 43 -8.04 -2.77 1.77
N ILE A 44 -9.07 -2.92 0.94
CA ILE A 44 -10.16 -1.95 0.80
C ILE A 44 -11.47 -2.64 1.15
N ASN A 45 -12.23 -2.06 2.08
CA ASN A 45 -13.46 -2.64 2.61
C ASN A 45 -13.28 -4.13 2.96
N ASP A 46 -12.19 -4.45 3.66
CA ASP A 46 -11.87 -5.82 4.07
C ASP A 46 -11.53 -6.82 2.96
N HIS A 47 -11.22 -6.37 1.74
CA HIS A 47 -10.76 -7.22 0.64
C HIS A 47 -9.35 -6.85 0.20
N LEU A 48 -8.51 -7.86 -0.08
CA LEU A 48 -7.14 -7.61 -0.57
C LEU A 48 -7.23 -6.94 -1.94
N ALA A 49 -6.77 -5.70 -2.02
CA ALA A 49 -6.83 -4.87 -3.21
C ALA A 49 -5.50 -4.87 -3.96
N ALA A 50 -4.38 -4.79 -3.23
CA ALA A 50 -3.03 -4.81 -3.78
C ALA A 50 -2.01 -5.46 -2.84
N THR A 51 -0.90 -5.91 -3.42
CA THR A 51 0.31 -6.35 -2.71
C THR A 51 1.49 -5.60 -3.31
N PHE A 52 2.29 -4.95 -2.48
CA PHE A 52 3.52 -4.29 -2.91
C PHE A 52 4.73 -5.10 -2.44
N ARG A 53 5.76 -5.19 -3.28
CA ARG A 53 6.99 -5.93 -3.02
C ARG A 53 8.18 -5.10 -3.42
N LEU A 54 8.89 -4.59 -2.43
CA LEU A 54 10.03 -3.72 -2.63
C LEU A 54 11.33 -4.41 -2.18
N ASP A 55 12.39 -4.19 -2.94
CA ASP A 55 13.72 -4.69 -2.64
C ASP A 55 14.81 -3.74 -3.19
N LEU A 56 16.08 -4.15 -3.10
CA LEU A 56 17.20 -3.35 -3.58
C LEU A 56 17.21 -3.12 -5.10
N ASN A 57 16.50 -3.93 -5.87
CA ASN A 57 16.37 -3.83 -7.33
C ASN A 57 15.01 -3.26 -7.77
N HIS A 58 14.02 -3.24 -6.88
CA HIS A 58 12.66 -2.74 -7.12
C HIS A 58 12.27 -1.76 -6.00
N SER A 59 12.54 -0.47 -6.20
CA SER A 59 12.37 0.54 -5.16
C SER A 59 11.03 1.26 -5.18
N ILE A 60 10.15 0.96 -6.14
CA ILE A 60 8.84 1.61 -6.26
C ILE A 60 7.85 0.65 -6.92
N GLU A 61 6.62 0.61 -6.40
CA GLU A 61 5.50 -0.08 -7.01
C GLU A 61 4.24 0.79 -6.96
N HIS A 62 3.35 0.59 -7.95
CA HIS A 62 2.10 1.33 -8.06
C HIS A 62 0.93 0.36 -8.28
N ALA A 63 -0.22 0.66 -7.70
CA ALA A 63 -1.45 -0.09 -7.90
C ALA A 63 -2.63 0.86 -8.14
N THR A 64 -3.40 0.63 -9.21
CA THR A 64 -4.67 1.32 -9.45
C THR A 64 -5.82 0.47 -8.96
N ILE A 65 -6.62 1.00 -8.04
CA ILE A 65 -7.69 0.29 -7.36
C ILE A 65 -9.04 0.79 -7.89
N ALA A 66 -9.87 -0.13 -8.38
CA ALA A 66 -11.22 0.17 -8.83
C ALA A 66 -12.17 0.44 -7.66
N LEU A 67 -13.01 1.47 -7.78
CA LEU A 67 -14.03 1.83 -6.80
C LEU A 67 -15.41 1.34 -7.24
N PRO A 68 -16.22 0.78 -6.34
CA PRO A 68 -17.64 0.55 -6.61
C PRO A 68 -18.39 1.87 -6.82
N VAL A 69 -19.37 1.90 -7.74
CA VAL A 69 -20.24 3.06 -7.98
C VAL A 69 -20.87 3.57 -6.68
N GLY A 70 -20.84 4.90 -6.50
CA GLY A 70 -21.56 5.59 -5.43
C GLY A 70 -20.90 5.55 -4.05
N ARG A 71 -19.64 5.10 -3.96
CA ARG A 71 -18.86 5.13 -2.71
C ARG A 71 -18.12 6.45 -2.58
N GLU A 72 -18.59 7.28 -1.66
CA GLU A 72 -17.88 8.50 -1.27
C GLU A 72 -16.77 8.21 -0.26
N ASN A 73 -16.93 7.21 0.60
CA ASN A 73 -15.91 6.83 1.58
C ASN A 73 -15.61 5.34 1.47
N VAL A 74 -14.35 4.97 1.61
CA VAL A 74 -13.91 3.56 1.66
C VAL A 74 -12.99 3.33 2.85
N SER A 75 -13.24 2.26 3.61
CA SER A 75 -12.29 1.88 4.65
C SER A 75 -11.09 1.18 4.04
N TYR A 76 -9.92 1.37 4.62
CA TYR A 76 -8.72 0.64 4.26
C TYR A 76 -7.99 0.10 5.48
N SER A 77 -7.23 -0.96 5.25
CA SER A 77 -6.17 -1.41 6.15
C SER A 77 -4.91 -1.58 5.31
N LEU A 78 -3.79 -1.07 5.81
CA LEU A 78 -2.49 -1.25 5.19
C LEU A 78 -1.63 -2.07 6.16
N CYS A 79 -1.14 -3.23 5.72
CA CYS A 79 -0.33 -4.15 6.52
C CYS A 79 1.03 -4.31 5.86
N GLY A 80 2.13 -4.19 6.60
CA GLY A 80 3.48 -4.32 6.04
C GLY A 80 4.43 -5.12 6.93
N THR A 81 5.41 -5.76 6.29
CA THR A 81 6.63 -6.24 6.94
C THR A 81 7.81 -5.58 6.27
N ILE A 82 8.52 -4.74 7.02
CA ILE A 82 9.61 -3.90 6.53
C ILE A 82 10.90 -4.38 7.17
N THR A 83 11.90 -4.70 6.37
CA THR A 83 13.24 -5.03 6.86
C THR A 83 14.19 -3.89 6.54
N ILE A 84 14.87 -3.35 7.55
CA ILE A 84 15.80 -2.23 7.43
C ILE A 84 17.22 -2.60 7.87
N THR A 85 18.21 -1.79 7.51
CA THR A 85 19.56 -1.87 8.08
C THR A 85 19.69 -0.91 9.27
N ARG A 86 19.92 -1.45 10.47
CA ARG A 86 20.17 -0.67 11.68
C ARG A 86 21.49 -1.09 12.31
N HIS A 87 22.41 -0.12 12.48
CA HIS A 87 23.77 -0.37 12.97
C HIS A 87 24.53 -1.48 12.20
N GLY A 88 24.29 -1.60 10.89
CA GLY A 88 24.92 -2.61 10.04
C GLY A 88 24.29 -4.01 10.11
N HIS A 89 23.17 -4.17 10.83
CA HIS A 89 22.44 -5.42 10.93
C HIS A 89 21.01 -5.27 10.40
N PRO A 90 20.45 -6.32 9.79
CA PRO A 90 19.05 -6.32 9.38
C PRO A 90 18.11 -6.40 10.60
N GLU A 91 17.10 -5.54 10.65
CA GLU A 91 16.00 -5.58 11.61
C GLU A 91 14.66 -5.60 10.86
N THR A 92 13.72 -6.46 11.28
CA THR A 92 12.40 -6.60 10.65
C THR A 92 11.31 -6.08 11.58
N HIS A 93 10.44 -5.25 11.03
CA HIS A 93 9.32 -4.60 11.72
C HIS A 93 8.00 -4.96 11.06
N ILE A 94 6.96 -5.11 11.88
CA ILE A 94 5.59 -5.25 11.41
C ILE A 94 4.93 -3.90 11.58
N VAL A 95 4.40 -3.38 10.48
CA VAL A 95 3.74 -2.08 10.42
C VAL A 95 2.30 -2.26 9.98
N SER A 96 1.42 -1.40 10.47
CA SER A 96 0.06 -1.36 9.97
C SER A 96 -0.70 -0.15 10.46
N SER A 97 -1.70 0.28 9.68
CA SER A 97 -2.73 1.21 10.13
C SER A 97 -4.08 0.87 9.49
N ASP A 98 -5.16 1.27 10.16
CA ASP A 98 -6.51 1.31 9.59
C ASP A 98 -6.86 2.77 9.25
N GLY A 99 -7.67 2.98 8.24
CA GLY A 99 -8.09 4.33 7.86
C GLY A 99 -9.33 4.39 6.97
N VAL A 100 -9.65 5.61 6.55
CA VAL A 100 -10.74 5.90 5.61
C VAL A 100 -10.22 6.83 4.54
N LEU A 101 -10.49 6.50 3.28
CA LEU A 101 -10.28 7.42 2.15
C LEU A 101 -11.60 8.13 1.84
N HIS A 102 -11.52 9.45 1.74
CA HIS A 102 -12.62 10.35 1.47
C HIS A 102 -12.59 10.78 0.01
N HIS A 103 -13.68 10.52 -0.70
CA HIS A 103 -13.89 10.75 -2.13
C HIS A 103 -12.71 10.31 -3.02
N PRO A 104 -12.20 9.07 -2.88
CA PRO A 104 -10.90 8.68 -3.45
C PRO A 104 -10.83 8.68 -4.98
N ASP A 105 -11.94 8.86 -5.71
CA ASP A 105 -11.92 8.78 -7.17
C ASP A 105 -10.99 9.84 -7.80
N GLY A 106 -10.05 9.39 -8.61
CA GLY A 106 -9.04 10.24 -9.25
C GLY A 106 -7.84 10.60 -8.36
N HIS A 107 -7.87 10.27 -7.07
CA HIS A 107 -6.78 10.59 -6.14
C HIS A 107 -5.56 9.67 -6.31
N HIS A 108 -4.42 10.19 -5.87
CA HIS A 108 -3.17 9.48 -5.74
C HIS A 108 -2.78 9.46 -4.27
N TYR A 109 -2.47 8.28 -3.74
CA TYR A 109 -1.98 8.13 -2.38
C TYR A 109 -0.58 7.54 -2.34
N GLU A 110 0.26 8.01 -1.44
CA GLU A 110 1.52 7.39 -1.09
C GLU A 110 1.37 6.57 0.19
N ALA A 111 1.96 5.37 0.20
CA ALA A 111 2.13 4.57 1.40
C ALA A 111 3.35 5.11 2.18
N VAL A 112 3.12 5.52 3.43
CA VAL A 112 4.15 6.18 4.25
C VAL A 112 4.32 5.46 5.58
N GLY A 113 5.54 5.01 5.86
CA GLY A 113 5.94 4.44 7.14
C GLY A 113 6.51 5.50 8.09
N THR A 114 6.01 5.58 9.33
CA THR A 114 6.51 6.54 10.32
C THR A 114 6.63 5.94 11.74
N ARG A 115 7.02 6.79 12.71
CA ARG A 115 7.08 6.47 14.15
C ARG A 115 7.91 5.22 14.50
N ASN A 116 9.09 5.08 13.90
CA ASN A 116 9.96 3.90 14.07
C ASN A 116 9.27 2.58 13.68
N PHE A 117 8.58 2.57 12.53
CA PHE A 117 7.91 1.38 12.00
C PHE A 117 6.82 0.85 12.94
N THR A 118 5.99 1.75 13.46
CA THR A 118 4.77 1.37 14.20
C THR A 118 3.50 1.88 13.53
N ASP A 119 3.63 2.60 12.42
CA ASP A 119 2.55 3.28 11.73
C ASP A 119 2.85 3.26 10.23
N PHE A 120 1.83 2.91 9.44
CA PHE A 120 1.96 2.76 7.99
C PHE A 120 0.61 3.00 7.33
N PHE A 121 0.48 4.16 6.69
CA PHE A 121 -0.79 4.74 6.27
C PHE A 121 -0.69 5.39 4.90
N LEU A 122 -1.85 5.76 4.35
CA LEU A 122 -1.96 6.43 3.05
C LEU A 122 -2.04 7.95 3.25
N VAL A 123 -1.31 8.69 2.43
CA VAL A 123 -1.32 10.16 2.36
C VAL A 123 -1.56 10.58 0.93
N ASP A 124 -2.34 11.63 0.72
CA ASP A 124 -2.44 12.34 -0.55
C ASP A 124 -1.66 13.66 -0.41
N GLU A 125 -0.50 13.74 -1.08
CA GLU A 125 0.37 14.92 -0.97
C GLU A 125 -0.11 16.10 -1.84
N ASP A 126 -1.02 15.85 -2.78
CA ASP A 126 -1.50 16.85 -3.73
C ASP A 126 -2.70 17.65 -3.19
N GLU A 127 -3.28 17.22 -2.06
CA GLU A 127 -4.50 17.80 -1.49
C GLU A 127 -4.27 18.68 -0.25
N SER A 128 -5.04 19.77 -0.18
CA SER A 128 -4.97 20.75 0.92
C SER A 128 -5.86 20.39 2.12
N ASP A 129 -6.81 19.48 1.93
CA ASP A 129 -7.71 18.90 2.95
C ASP A 129 -7.45 17.38 2.97
N PRO A 130 -7.26 16.72 4.12
CA PRO A 130 -6.92 15.30 4.15
C PRO A 130 -7.99 14.43 3.47
N SER A 131 -7.67 13.92 2.28
CA SER A 131 -8.46 12.89 1.58
C SER A 131 -8.25 11.49 2.17
N ALA A 132 -7.40 11.35 3.19
CA ALA A 132 -7.15 10.13 3.93
C ALA A 132 -7.01 10.40 5.44
N ASP A 133 -7.81 9.67 6.22
CA ASP A 133 -7.66 9.57 7.67
C ASP A 133 -7.04 8.21 8.05
N HIS A 134 -6.27 8.18 9.14
CA HIS A 134 -5.79 6.92 9.72
C HIS A 134 -5.85 6.94 11.24
N ARG A 135 -6.02 5.76 11.83
CA ARG A 135 -5.82 5.52 13.26
C ARG A 135 -4.48 4.84 13.45
N ASN A 136 -3.60 5.51 14.19
CA ASN A 136 -2.31 4.98 14.60
C ASN A 136 -2.45 3.61 15.28
N GLY A 137 -1.57 2.68 14.95
CA GLY A 137 -1.38 1.42 15.67
C GLY A 137 -1.89 0.18 14.96
N HIS A 138 -1.69 -0.98 15.59
CA HIS A 138 -1.93 -2.29 14.97
C HIS A 138 -3.37 -2.45 14.50
N SER A 139 -3.54 -2.59 13.18
CA SER A 139 -4.80 -3.01 12.61
C SER A 139 -5.10 -4.44 13.06
N ASN A 140 -6.34 -4.69 13.50
CA ASN A 140 -6.79 -6.03 13.88
C ASN A 140 -6.66 -7.04 12.73
N ARG A 141 -6.56 -6.55 11.49
CA ARG A 141 -6.38 -7.36 10.29
C ARG A 141 -4.92 -7.78 10.08
N CYS A 142 -3.99 -6.96 10.56
CA CYS A 142 -2.56 -7.16 10.37
C CYS A 142 -1.92 -7.93 11.54
N THR A 143 -2.73 -8.54 12.42
CA THR A 143 -2.21 -9.48 13.41
C THR A 143 -1.60 -10.66 12.68
N VAL A 144 -0.28 -10.74 12.66
CA VAL A 144 0.44 -11.94 12.27
C VAL A 144 -0.10 -13.11 13.09
N SER A 145 -0.70 -14.09 12.42
CA SER A 145 -0.81 -15.42 13.00
C SER A 145 0.62 -15.90 13.26
N ASN A 146 1.06 -15.83 14.51
CA ASN A 146 2.19 -16.63 14.98
C ASN A 146 1.73 -18.09 14.92
N SER A 147 1.99 -18.75 13.79
CA SER A 147 1.81 -20.20 13.63
C SER A 147 3.14 -20.85 13.29
#